data_AF-A0A920TR75-F1
#
_entry.id   AF-A0A920TR75-F1
#
_cell.length_a   1.000
_cell.length_b   1.000
_cell.length_c   1.000
_cell.angle_alpha   90.00
_cell.angle_beta   90.00
_cell.angle_gamma   90.00
#
_symmetry.space_group_name_H-M   'P 1'
#
loop_
_entity.id
_entity.type
_entity.pdbx_description
1 polymer ?
#
loop_
_entity_poly.entity_id
_entity_poly.type
_entity_poly.pdbx_seq_one_letter_code
_entity_poly.pdbx_strand_id
1 'polypeptide(L)'
;MVCGDVANTNIYNPNEKKSHSECQKMYEEQVAWAKEAGVDFVVGETINWIGEMKIALKAIKDEGLIAVTNFSIPKGDLTREGNTPGKCM
;
A
#
# COMPACT_ATOMS: atom_id res chain seq x y z
N MET A 1 -18.54 -9.45 -5.70
CA MET A 1 -17.34 -8.61 -5.73
C MET A 1 -16.15 -9.47 -5.33
N VAL A 2 -15.03 -9.30 -5.99
CA VAL A 2 -13.74 -9.96 -5.78
C VAL A 2 -12.70 -8.86 -5.56
N CYS A 3 -11.83 -9.06 -4.59
CA CYS A 3 -10.81 -8.11 -4.20
C CYS A 3 -9.42 -8.69 -4.45
N GLY A 4 -8.55 -7.91 -5.09
CA GLY A 4 -7.10 -8.16 -5.06
C GLY A 4 -6.50 -7.56 -3.78
N ASP A 5 -5.50 -8.21 -3.22
CA ASP A 5 -4.79 -7.77 -2.03
C ASP A 5 -3.36 -7.36 -2.39
N VAL A 6 -2.87 -6.31 -1.72
CA VAL A 6 -1.45 -6.02 -1.59
C VAL A 6 -1.14 -5.68 -0.13
N ALA A 7 -0.07 -6.27 0.38
CA ALA A 7 0.38 -6.07 1.75
C ALA A 7 1.78 -5.46 1.85
N ASN A 8 2.22 -5.15 3.08
CA ASN A 8 3.54 -4.58 3.32
C ASN A 8 4.65 -5.43 2.70
N THR A 9 5.55 -4.75 2.00
CA THR A 9 6.67 -5.37 1.25
C THR A 9 7.79 -5.86 2.15
N ASN A 10 7.79 -5.44 3.42
CA ASN A 10 8.84 -5.66 4.42
C ASN A 10 10.21 -5.04 4.09
N ILE A 11 10.36 -4.37 2.95
CA ILE A 11 11.62 -3.71 2.54
C ILE A 11 11.58 -2.18 2.69
N TYR A 12 10.39 -1.60 2.94
CA TYR A 12 10.26 -0.14 3.02
C TYR A 12 11.11 0.47 4.13
N ASN A 13 11.97 1.40 3.74
CA ASN A 13 12.79 2.21 4.63
C ASN A 13 12.58 3.70 4.31
N PRO A 14 12.06 4.52 5.24
CA PRO A 14 11.76 5.93 4.97
C PRO A 14 13.00 6.75 4.60
N ASN A 15 14.19 6.32 5.03
CA ASN A 15 15.46 7.02 4.79
C ASN A 15 16.20 6.55 3.53
N GLU A 16 15.67 5.55 2.81
CA GLU A 16 16.35 4.94 1.67
C GLU A 16 15.47 4.96 0.41
N LYS A 17 15.78 5.88 -0.51
CA LYS A 17 15.03 6.04 -1.78
C LYS A 17 14.99 4.78 -2.64
N LYS A 18 16.03 3.94 -2.56
CA LYS A 18 16.08 2.68 -3.30
C LYS A 18 14.94 1.75 -2.87
N SER A 19 14.70 1.63 -1.57
CA SER A 19 13.59 0.83 -1.05
C SER A 19 12.23 1.29 -1.59
N HIS A 20 12.02 2.60 -1.79
CA HIS A 20 10.77 3.13 -2.33
C HIS A 20 10.56 2.69 -3.78
N SER A 21 11.62 2.74 -4.58
CA SER A 21 11.58 2.27 -5.98
C SER A 21 11.37 0.76 -6.09
N GLU A 22 11.89 -0.03 -5.14
CA GLU A 22 11.66 -1.47 -5.09
C GLU A 22 10.22 -1.79 -4.65
N CYS A 23 9.69 -1.09 -3.64
CA CYS A 23 8.28 -1.19 -3.24
C CYS A 23 7.36 -0.87 -4.42
N GLN A 24 7.63 0.21 -5.17
CA GLN A 24 6.82 0.60 -6.33
C GLN A 24 6.74 -0.53 -7.37
N LYS A 25 7.88 -1.13 -7.73
CA LYS A 25 7.92 -2.25 -8.69
C LYS A 25 7.13 -3.46 -8.20
N MET A 26 7.26 -3.79 -6.91
CA MET A 26 6.52 -4.91 -6.31
C MET A 26 5.01 -4.68 -6.36
N TYR A 27 4.54 -3.46 -6.06
CA TYR A 27 3.12 -3.14 -6.13
C TYR A 27 2.61 -3.07 -7.57
N GLU A 28 3.38 -2.50 -8.50
CA GLU A 28 3.02 -2.48 -9.93
C GLU A 28 2.79 -3.89 -10.48
N GLU A 29 3.67 -4.85 -10.16
CA GLU A 29 3.53 -6.24 -10.58
C GLU A 29 2.28 -6.92 -9.98
N GLN A 30 2.08 -6.79 -8.66
CA GLN A 30 0.92 -7.40 -7.98
C GLN A 30 -0.41 -6.81 -8.46
N VAL A 31 -0.48 -5.48 -8.63
CA VAL A 31 -1.69 -4.79 -9.10
C VAL A 31 -1.99 -5.15 -10.56
N ALA A 32 -0.96 -5.28 -11.41
CA ALA A 32 -1.14 -5.74 -12.78
C ALA A 32 -1.78 -7.14 -12.82
N TRP A 33 -1.30 -8.08 -12.00
CA TRP A 33 -1.91 -9.42 -11.90
C TRP A 33 -3.35 -9.36 -11.40
N ALA A 34 -3.64 -8.51 -10.41
CA ALA A 34 -5.02 -8.32 -9.93
C ALA A 34 -5.94 -7.79 -11.03
N LYS A 35 -5.46 -6.84 -11.85
CA LYS A 35 -6.18 -6.30 -13.01
C LYS A 35 -6.45 -7.38 -14.06
N GLU A 36 -5.43 -8.15 -14.42
CA GLU A 36 -5.55 -9.25 -15.39
C GLU A 36 -6.53 -10.33 -14.92
N ALA A 37 -6.58 -10.59 -13.61
CA ALA A 37 -7.54 -11.50 -12.99
C ALA A 37 -8.98 -10.95 -12.95
N GLY A 38 -9.19 -9.66 -13.28
CA GLY A 38 -10.51 -9.04 -13.35
C GLY A 38 -11.15 -8.76 -11.99
N VAL A 39 -10.37 -8.38 -10.97
CA VAL A 39 -10.91 -8.00 -9.66
C VAL A 39 -11.73 -6.70 -9.73
N ASP A 40 -12.69 -6.54 -8.83
CA ASP A 40 -13.54 -5.34 -8.78
C ASP A 40 -12.81 -4.14 -8.15
N PHE A 41 -11.89 -4.40 -7.20
CA PHE A 41 -11.07 -3.39 -6.51
C PHE A 41 -9.84 -4.04 -5.87
N VAL A 42 -8.90 -3.21 -5.42
CA VAL A 42 -7.72 -3.66 -4.67
C VAL A 42 -7.73 -3.08 -3.26
N VAL A 43 -7.41 -3.91 -2.27
CA VAL A 43 -7.14 -3.49 -0.90
C VAL A 43 -5.63 -3.41 -0.66
N GLY A 44 -5.16 -2.29 -0.14
CA GLY A 44 -3.84 -2.18 0.47
C GLY A 44 -3.97 -2.42 1.96
N GLU A 45 -3.38 -3.51 2.48
CA GLU A 45 -3.55 -3.93 3.86
C GLU A 45 -2.27 -4.27 4.62
N THR A 46 -2.35 -4.34 5.95
CA THR A 46 -1.20 -4.69 6.81
C THR A 46 0.00 -3.73 6.68
N ILE A 47 -0.18 -2.57 6.06
CA ILE A 47 0.85 -1.55 5.88
C ILE A 47 0.83 -0.61 7.10
N ASN A 48 2.01 -0.38 7.67
CA ASN A 48 2.21 0.40 8.90
C ASN A 48 2.92 1.75 8.64
N TRP A 49 3.34 2.01 7.39
CA TRP A 49 4.01 3.24 6.96
C TRP A 49 3.11 4.01 5.99
N ILE A 50 2.90 5.29 6.26
CA ILE A 50 2.17 6.20 5.36
C ILE A 50 2.91 6.31 4.03
N GLY A 51 4.24 6.43 4.07
CA GLY A 51 5.04 6.51 2.86
C GLY A 51 4.91 5.27 1.97
N GLU A 52 4.94 4.07 2.54
CA GLU A 52 4.73 2.82 1.80
C GLU A 52 3.29 2.73 1.26
N MET A 53 2.29 3.08 2.08
CA MET A 53 0.88 3.07 1.66
C MET A 53 0.64 4.01 0.47
N LYS A 54 1.31 5.17 0.42
CA LYS A 54 1.22 6.10 -0.72
C LYS A 54 1.74 5.49 -2.02
N ILE A 55 2.76 4.64 -1.94
CA ILE A 55 3.32 3.92 -3.09
C ILE A 55 2.31 2.87 -3.58
N ALA A 56 1.76 2.05 -2.67
CA ALA A 56 0.72 1.08 -3.01
C ALA A 56 -0.53 1.75 -3.61
N LEU A 57 -1.02 2.82 -2.97
CA LEU A 57 -2.17 3.59 -3.46
C LEU A 57 -1.94 4.18 -4.86
N LYS A 58 -0.73 4.66 -5.13
CA LYS A 58 -0.37 5.16 -6.46
C LYS A 58 -0.42 4.04 -7.50
N ALA A 59 0.20 2.90 -7.23
CA ALA A 59 0.20 1.75 -8.15
C ALA A 59 -1.23 1.28 -8.48
N ILE A 60 -2.12 1.17 -7.48
CA ILE A 60 -3.52 0.79 -7.69
C ILE A 60 -4.26 1.81 -8.58
N LYS A 61 -4.07 3.11 -8.31
CA LYS A 61 -4.74 4.18 -9.05
C LYS A 61 -4.24 4.32 -10.48
N ASP A 62 -2.94 4.13 -10.71
CA ASP A 62 -2.35 4.20 -12.05
C ASP A 62 -2.93 3.12 -12.98
N GLU A 63 -3.31 1.95 -12.42
CA GLU A 63 -4.00 0.89 -13.15
C GLU A 63 -5.51 1.11 -13.32
N GLY A 64 -6.05 2.20 -12.78
CA GLY A 64 -7.45 2.58 -12.89
C GLY A 64 -8.40 1.80 -11.98
N LEU A 65 -7.88 1.10 -10.98
CA LEU A 65 -8.67 0.30 -10.04
C LEU A 65 -9.13 1.13 -8.84
N ILE A 66 -10.27 0.74 -8.27
CA ILE A 66 -10.71 1.28 -6.98
C ILE A 66 -9.74 0.79 -5.90
N ALA A 67 -9.26 1.72 -5.07
CA ALA A 67 -8.35 1.42 -3.96
C ALA A 67 -9.07 1.56 -2.62
N VAL A 68 -9.00 0.53 -1.78
CA VAL A 68 -9.34 0.59 -0.36
C VAL A 68 -8.04 0.48 0.43
N THR A 69 -7.76 1.40 1.33
CA THR A 69 -6.51 1.38 2.11
C THR A 69 -6.82 1.21 3.59
N ASN A 70 -6.31 0.14 4.20
CA ASN A 70 -6.36 -0.08 5.64
C ASN A 70 -4.96 0.08 6.23
N PHE A 71 -4.86 0.82 7.33
CA PHE A 71 -3.60 0.96 8.05
C PHE A 71 -3.56 -0.02 9.20
N SER A 72 -2.45 -0.73 9.32
CA SER A 72 -2.11 -1.38 10.58
C SER A 72 -1.53 -0.33 11.53
N ILE A 73 -2.25 -0.08 12.62
CA ILE A 73 -1.85 0.86 13.67
C ILE A 73 -1.46 0.03 14.90
N PRO A 74 -0.16 -0.01 15.26
CA PRO A 74 0.31 -0.66 16.46
C PRO A 74 -0.34 -0.11 17.74
N LYS A 75 -0.20 -0.88 18.84
CA LYS A 75 -0.60 -0.44 20.19
C LYS A 75 0.08 0.90 20.51
N GLY A 76 -0.74 1.92 20.82
CA GLY A 76 -0.29 3.29 21.06
C GLY A 76 -0.84 4.32 20.06
N ASP A 77 -1.71 3.90 19.13
CA ASP A 77 -2.47 4.77 18.22
C ASP A 77 -1.60 5.63 17.29
N LEU A 78 -0.42 5.12 16.91
CA LEU A 78 0.52 5.78 16.01
C LEU A 78 1.00 4.83 14.92
N THR A 79 1.18 5.34 13.69
CA THR A 79 1.91 4.64 12.61
C THR A 79 3.38 4.46 12.99
N ARG A 80 4.12 3.68 12.19
CA ARG A 80 5.55 3.44 12.45
C ARG A 80 6.42 4.69 12.34
N GLU A 81 5.95 5.73 11.65
CA GLU A 81 6.59 7.05 11.63
C GLU A 81 5.99 8.07 12.62
N GLY A 82 5.16 7.62 13.56
CA GLY A 82 4.67 8.44 14.68
C GLY A 82 3.44 9.30 14.37
N ASN A 83 2.63 8.94 13.37
CA ASN A 83 1.42 9.69 13.02
C ASN A 83 0.16 9.05 13.60
N THR A 84 -0.77 9.87 14.10
CA THR A 84 -2.12 9.41 14.49
C THR A 84 -2.94 9.00 13.26
N PRO A 85 -3.93 8.09 13.38
CA PRO A 85 -4.78 7.66 12.27
C PRO A 85 -5.40 8.80 11.45
N GLY A 86 -5.81 9.90 12.09
CA GLY A 86 -6.39 11.07 11.40
C GLY A 86 -5.42 11.85 10.51
N LYS A 87 -4.12 11.54 10.55
CA LYS A 87 -3.06 12.16 9.71
C LYS A 87 -2.56 11.24 8.60
N CYS A 88 -3.16 10.06 8.43
CA CYS A 88 -2.73 9.08 7.43
C CYS A 88 -3.21 9.41 5.99
N MET A 89 -3.98 10.49 5.80
CA MET A 89 -4.49 10.95 4.51
C MET A 89 -4.15 12.42 4.27
#